data_AF-A0A958U2H5-F1
#
_entry.id   AF-A0A958U2H5-F1
#
_cell.length_a   1.000
_cell.length_b   1.000
_cell.length_c   1.000
_cell.angle_alpha   90.00
_cell.angle_beta   90.00
_cell.angle_gamma   90.00
#
_symmetry.space_group_name_H-M   'P 1'
#
loop_
_entity.id
_entity.type
_entity.pdbx_description
1 polymer ?
#
loop_
_entity_poly.entity_id
_entity_poly.type
_entity_poly.pdbx_seq_one_letter_code
_entity_poly.pdbx_strand_id
1 'polypeptide(L)'
;QAYVALLMTDLLKGFNLKNPFNNSTVRLMEKICFSILVIWALSILHNAYLKALENAIGISAEYLDGSYLLWSALVYVLAQVFKRGVEIQTENQYTI
;
A
#
# COMPACT_ATOMS: atom_id res chain seq x y z
N GLN A 1 -3.85 -5.63 8.86
CA GLN A 1 -5.00 -5.41 7.93
C GLN A 1 -5.90 -4.24 8.37
N ALA A 2 -6.39 -4.17 9.62
CA ALA A 2 -7.26 -3.08 10.10
C ALA A 2 -6.69 -1.65 9.90
N TYR A 3 -5.38 -1.48 10.11
CA TYR A 3 -4.71 -0.19 9.87
C TYR A 3 -4.78 0.26 8.39
N VAL A 4 -4.59 -0.66 7.45
CA VAL A 4 -4.70 -0.38 6.01
C VAL A 4 -6.14 0.00 5.65
N ALA A 5 -7.13 -0.67 6.23
CA ALA A 5 -8.54 -0.33 6.04
C ALA A 5 -8.89 1.07 6.56
N LEU A 6 -8.31 1.48 7.70
CA LEU A 6 -8.45 2.83 8.22
C LEU A 6 -7.85 3.86 7.25
N LEU A 7 -6.63 3.63 6.75
CA LEU A 7 -6.00 4.52 5.78
C LEU A 7 -6.80 4.62 4.47
N MET A 8 -7.37 3.50 3.98
CA MET A 8 -8.26 3.50 2.82
C MET A 8 -9.54 4.28 3.08
N THR A 9 -10.08 4.20 4.30
CA THR A 9 -11.26 4.98 4.70
C THR A 9 -10.95 6.48 4.71
N ASP A 10 -9.78 6.86 5.23
CA ASP A 10 -9.32 8.25 5.22
C ASP A 10 -9.08 8.75 3.78
N LEU A 11 -8.60 7.89 2.89
CA LEU A 11 -8.44 8.19 1.47
C LEU A 11 -9.78 8.58 0.85
N LEU A 12 -10.79 7.73 1.07
CA LEU A 12 -12.13 7.93 0.52
C LEU A 12 -12.83 9.15 1.11
N LYS A 13 -12.67 9.41 2.42
CA LYS A 13 -13.22 10.61 3.07
C LYS A 13 -12.61 11.90 2.52
N GLY A 14 -11.30 11.90 2.25
CA GLY A 14 -10.58 13.04 1.69
C GLY A 14 -10.71 13.18 0.16
N PHE A 15 -11.37 12.24 -0.51
CA PHE A 15 -11.42 12.20 -1.97
C PHE A 15 -12.40 13.24 -2.53
N ASN A 16 -11.86 14.31 -3.09
CA ASN A 16 -12.66 15.35 -3.73
C ASN A 16 -12.75 15.11 -5.24
N LEU A 17 -13.91 14.69 -5.74
CA LEU A 17 -14.13 14.45 -7.18
C LEU A 17 -13.93 15.70 -8.06
N LYS A 18 -14.06 16.92 -7.52
CA LYS A 18 -13.78 18.16 -8.27
C LYS A 18 -12.28 18.43 -8.41
N ASN A 19 -11.48 17.92 -7.48
CA ASN A 19 -10.02 18.05 -7.48
C ASN A 19 -9.39 16.72 -7.00
N PRO A 20 -9.48 15.66 -7.83
CA PRO A 20 -9.10 14.32 -7.42
C PRO A 20 -7.59 14.16 -7.32
N PHE A 21 -6.82 14.99 -8.03
CA PHE A 21 -5.36 14.95 -8.05
C PHE A 21 -4.81 16.06 -7.15
N ASN A 22 -4.56 15.72 -5.90
CA ASN A 22 -3.85 16.58 -4.97
C ASN A 22 -2.75 15.83 -4.21
N ASN A 23 -1.78 16.58 -3.70
CA ASN A 23 -0.61 16.02 -2.99
C ASN A 23 -0.99 15.24 -1.73
N SER A 24 -2.09 15.60 -1.06
CA SER A 24 -2.56 14.90 0.14
C SER A 24 -3.05 13.49 -0.19
N THR A 25 -3.83 13.33 -1.27
CA THR A 25 -4.28 12.03 -1.79
C THR A 25 -3.09 11.15 -2.15
N VAL A 26 -2.13 11.68 -2.93
CA VAL A 26 -0.92 10.94 -3.34
C VAL A 26 -0.14 10.44 -2.12
N ARG A 27 0.10 11.32 -1.14
CA ARG A 27 0.84 10.96 0.09
C ARG A 27 0.14 9.88 0.89
N LEU A 28 -1.19 9.90 0.93
CA LEU A 28 -1.97 8.88 1.62
C LEU A 28 -1.91 7.54 0.87
N MET A 29 -1.97 7.55 -0.48
CA MET A 29 -1.77 6.35 -1.31
C MET A 29 -0.38 5.75 -1.14
N GLU A 30 0.67 6.57 -1.08
CA GLU A 30 2.05 6.12 -0.80
C GLU A 30 2.17 5.49 0.59
N LYS A 31 1.50 6.07 1.61
CA LYS A 31 1.45 5.51 2.96
C LYS A 31 0.75 4.14 3.01
N ILE A 32 -0.32 3.98 2.24
CA ILE A 32 -1.04 2.69 2.09
C ILE A 32 -0.11 1.66 1.44
N CYS A 33 0.56 2.03 0.34
CA CYS A 33 1.55 1.18 -0.32
C CYS A 33 2.63 0.69 0.65
N PHE A 34 3.27 1.61 1.38
CA PHE A 34 4.32 1.25 2.33
C PHE A 34 3.78 0.35 3.45
N SER A 35 2.57 0.61 3.95
CA SER A 35 1.94 -0.23 4.97
C SER A 35 1.71 -1.67 4.49
N ILE A 36 1.26 -1.86 3.25
CA ILE A 36 1.06 -3.20 2.66
C ILE A 36 2.41 -3.90 2.45
N LEU A 37 3.43 -3.17 2.01
CA LEU A 37 4.77 -3.72 1.80
C LEU A 37 5.42 -4.17 3.12
N VAL A 38 5.21 -3.43 4.22
CA VAL A 38 5.64 -3.83 5.56
C VAL A 38 4.94 -5.12 6.02
N ILE A 39 3.63 -5.25 5.76
CA ILE A 39 2.88 -6.49 6.06
C ILE A 39 3.48 -7.67 5.29
N TRP A 40 3.78 -7.49 4.00
CA TRP A 40 4.43 -8.53 3.20
C TRP A 40 5.80 -8.95 3.77
N ALA A 41 6.65 -7.98 4.11
CA ALA A 41 7.96 -8.27 4.70
C ALA A 41 7.83 -9.02 6.03
N LEU A 42 6.84 -8.66 6.85
CA LEU A 42 6.55 -9.36 8.10
C LEU A 42 6.05 -10.79 7.85
N SER A 43 5.22 -11.01 6.82
CA SER A 43 4.80 -12.36 6.42
C SER A 43 5.98 -13.24 6.00
N ILE A 44 6.96 -12.70 5.27
CA ILE A 44 8.19 -13.45 4.93
C ILE A 44 8.95 -13.83 6.19
N LEU A 45 9.13 -12.87 7.11
CA LEU A 45 9.86 -13.12 8.35
C LEU A 45 9.16 -14.17 9.21
N HIS A 46 7.84 -14.09 9.31
CA HIS A 46 7.01 -15.06 10.01
C HIS A 46 7.13 -16.46 9.39
N ASN A 47 7.01 -16.57 8.07
CA ASN A 47 7.14 -17.83 7.35
C ASN A 47 8.55 -18.45 7.50
N ALA A 48 9.60 -17.62 7.47
CA ALA A 48 10.96 -18.07 7.70
C ALA A 48 11.17 -18.60 9.13
N TYR A 49 10.60 -17.91 10.12
CA TYR A 49 10.63 -18.34 11.52
C TYR A 49 9.89 -19.67 11.72
N LEU A 50 8.69 -19.79 11.16
CA LEU A 50 7.90 -21.03 11.22
C LEU A 50 8.61 -22.20 10.56
N LYS A 51 9.24 -22.00 9.40
CA LYS A 51 10.03 -23.04 8.73
C LYS A 51 11.21 -23.53 9.58
N ALA A 52 11.89 -22.61 10.28
CA ALA A 52 12.97 -22.97 11.19
C ALA A 52 12.45 -23.79 12.40
N LEU A 53 11.28 -23.44 12.91
CA LEU A 53 10.64 -24.13 14.03
C LEU A 53 10.12 -25.51 13.62
N GLU A 54 9.46 -25.63 12.47
CA GLU A 54 8.98 -26.90 11.92
C GLU A 54 10.13 -27.91 11.77
N ASN A 55 11.29 -27.47 11.27
CA ASN A 55 12.49 -28.30 11.19
C ASN A 55 13.05 -28.73 12.56
N ALA A 56 12.82 -27.95 13.62
CA ALA A 56 13.37 -28.21 14.95
C ALA A 56 12.48 -29.14 15.80
N ILE A 57 11.16 -28.99 15.71
CA ILE A 57 10.21 -29.68 16.60
C ILE A 57 9.11 -30.48 15.86
N GLY A 58 9.11 -30.48 14.52
CA GLY A 58 8.21 -31.31 13.71
C GLY A 58 6.73 -30.89 13.74
N ILE A 59 6.43 -29.67 14.19
CA ILE A 59 5.07 -29.14 14.21
C ILE A 59 4.72 -28.58 12.83
N SER A 60 3.61 -29.05 12.26
CA SER A 60 3.06 -28.50 11.02
C SER A 60 2.70 -27.03 11.20
N ALA A 61 3.30 -26.18 10.37
CA ALA A 61 3.10 -24.74 10.42
C ALA A 61 2.13 -24.25 9.33
N GLU A 62 1.30 -23.27 9.67
CA GLU A 62 0.47 -22.55 8.70
C GLU A 62 1.21 -21.31 8.21
N TYR A 63 1.50 -21.27 6.90
CA TYR A 63 2.22 -20.16 6.28
C TYR A 63 1.27 -19.03 5.89
N LEU A 64 1.71 -17.78 6.11
CA LEU A 64 0.98 -16.61 5.64
C LEU A 64 1.15 -16.43 4.13
N ASP A 65 0.09 -15.98 3.47
CA ASP A 65 0.08 -15.67 2.04
C ASP A 65 1.08 -14.53 1.69
N GLY A 66 1.82 -14.74 0.59
CA GLY A 66 2.80 -13.81 0.05
C GLY A 66 2.24 -12.81 -0.96
N SER A 67 0.95 -12.90 -1.32
CA SER A 67 0.32 -12.08 -2.37
C SER A 67 0.28 -10.57 -2.05
N TYR A 68 0.53 -10.17 -0.79
CA TYR A 68 0.62 -8.77 -0.37
C TYR A 68 1.64 -7.95 -1.17
N LEU A 69 2.71 -8.56 -1.70
CA LEU A 69 3.66 -7.87 -2.57
C LEU A 69 2.98 -7.32 -3.83
N LEU A 70 2.19 -8.17 -4.51
CA LEU A 70 1.48 -7.77 -5.72
C LEU A 70 0.47 -6.65 -5.43
N TRP A 71 -0.23 -6.73 -4.31
CA TRP A 71 -1.14 -5.68 -3.86
C TRP A 71 -0.41 -4.35 -3.60
N SER A 72 0.76 -4.38 -2.96
CA SER A 72 1.56 -3.16 -2.75
C SER A 72 2.05 -2.56 -4.07
N ALA A 73 2.50 -3.39 -5.01
CA ALA A 73 2.94 -2.96 -6.33
C ALA A 73 1.80 -2.33 -7.14
N LEU A 74 0.61 -2.92 -7.10
CA LEU A 74 -0.57 -2.37 -7.76
C LEU A 74 -0.93 -0.98 -7.19
N VAL A 75 -1.03 -0.86 -5.87
CA VAL A 75 -1.33 0.42 -5.22
C VAL A 75 -0.24 1.46 -5.51
N TYR A 76 1.02 1.05 -5.58
CA TYR A 76 2.14 1.91 -5.95
C TYR A 76 1.98 2.49 -7.36
N VAL A 77 1.69 1.64 -8.35
CA VAL A 77 1.46 2.08 -9.74
C VAL A 77 0.33 3.10 -9.80
N LEU A 78 -0.78 2.85 -9.09
CA LEU A 78 -1.88 3.81 -9.00
C LEU A 78 -1.44 5.13 -8.36
N ALA A 79 -0.65 5.09 -7.29
CA ALA A 79 -0.13 6.30 -6.64
C ALA A 79 0.74 7.14 -7.61
N GLN A 80 1.55 6.48 -8.46
CA GLN A 80 2.36 7.18 -9.47
C GLN A 80 1.49 7.83 -10.56
N VAL A 81 0.41 7.16 -11.00
CA VAL A 81 -0.55 7.75 -11.94
C VAL A 81 -1.19 9.00 -11.33
N PHE A 82 -1.60 8.94 -10.07
CA PHE A 82 -2.16 10.11 -9.36
C PHE A 82 -1.14 11.24 -9.23
N LYS A 83 0.12 10.94 -8.93
CA LYS A 83 1.21 11.92 -8.86
C LYS A 83 1.41 12.66 -10.18
N ARG A 84 1.42 11.93 -11.31
CA ARG A 84 1.44 12.53 -12.64
C ARG A 84 0.21 13.41 -12.91
N GLY A 85 -0.96 12.98 -12.46
CA GLY A 85 -2.18 13.79 -12.53
C GLY A 85 -2.05 15.13 -11.78
N VAL A 86 -1.41 15.14 -10.60
CA VAL A 86 -1.14 16.36 -9.83
C VAL A 86 -0.23 17.31 -10.62
N GLU A 87 0.85 16.79 -11.20
CA GLU A 87 1.81 17.58 -11.99
C GLU A 87 1.10 18.30 -13.15
N ILE A 88 0.33 17.56 -13.95
CA ILE A 88 -0.43 18.09 -15.10
C ILE A 88 -1.47 19.13 -14.66
N GLN A 89 -2.21 18.84 -13.58
CA GLN A 89 -3.22 19.76 -13.07
C GLN A 89 -2.59 21.06 -12.56
N THR A 90 -1.41 20.97 -11.96
CA THR A 90 -0.67 22.13 -11.44
C THR A 90 -0.19 23.02 -12.59
N GLU A 91 0.38 22.44 -13.64
CA GLU A 91 0.81 23.17 -14.85
C GLU A 91 -0.35 23.96 -15.50
N ASN A 92 -1.52 23.33 -15.62
CA ASN A 92 -2.71 23.99 -16.19
C ASN A 92 -3.20 25.20 -15.40
N GLN A 93 -2.96 25.27 -14.08
CA GLN A 93 -3.38 26.43 -13.26
C GLN A 93 -2.47 27.65 -13.43
N TYR A 94 -1.24 27.48 -13.90
CA TYR A 94 -0.27 28.58 -14.07
C TYR A 94 -0.21 29.16 -15.49
N THR A 95 -1.01 28.62 -16.43
CA THR A 95 -1.00 29.03 -17.84
C THR A 95 -2.26 29.78 -18.26
N ILE A 96 -3.14 30.13 -17.31
CA ILE A 96 -4.33 30.99 -17.54
C ILE A 96 -3.97 32.44 -17.23
#